data_AF-A0A811NXV4-F1
#
_entry.id   AF-A0A811NXV4-F1
#
_cell.length_a   1.000
_cell.length_b   1.000
_cell.length_c   1.000
_cell.angle_alpha   90.00
_cell.angle_beta   90.00
_cell.angle_gamma   90.00
#
_symmetry.space_group_name_H-M   'P 1'
#
loop_
_entity.id
_entity.type
_entity.pdbx_description
1 polymer ?
#
loop_
_entity_poly.entity_id
_entity_poly.type
_entity_poly.pdbx_seq_one_letter_code
_entity_poly.pdbx_strand_id
1 'polypeptide(L)'
;MSGAGLAVEDYDWDALTIKGTCQQIEKPYLRLTSAPDPATVRLEDVLEKALCMVETSEKNYLYKCDQLKSIRQDLTVQRIQSELTVKVYETHARLAIQSGDLAEYNQLCVGFF
;
A
#
# COMPACT_ATOMS: atom_id res chain seq x y z
N MET A 1 -17.58 46.58 15.68
CA MET A 1 -18.09 46.42 14.31
C MET A 1 -17.46 45.16 13.76
N SER A 2 -18.32 44.20 13.43
CA SER A 2 -18.04 42.87 12.93
C SER A 2 -17.39 42.87 11.54
N GLY A 3 -16.68 41.79 11.19
CA GLY A 3 -16.17 41.53 9.85
C GLY A 3 -15.21 40.35 9.87
N ALA A 4 -15.71 39.17 10.25
CA ALA A 4 -16.04 38.10 9.30
C ALA A 4 -14.77 37.31 8.90
N GLY A 5 -14.54 36.23 9.65
CA GLY A 5 -13.60 35.19 9.28
C GLY A 5 -14.07 34.52 7.98
N LEU A 6 -13.18 34.50 6.99
CA LEU A 6 -13.26 33.54 5.90
C LEU A 6 -12.58 32.28 6.41
N ALA A 7 -13.38 31.39 6.99
CA ALA A 7 -12.99 30.00 7.15
C ALA A 7 -12.71 29.50 5.72
N VAL A 8 -11.43 29.25 5.43
CA VAL A 8 -11.05 28.44 4.29
C VAL A 8 -11.77 27.12 4.44
N GLU A 9 -12.71 26.87 3.53
CA GLU A 9 -13.46 25.62 3.48
C GLU A 9 -12.44 24.47 3.44
N ASP A 10 -12.48 23.60 4.45
CA ASP A 10 -11.77 22.32 4.48
C ASP A 10 -12.25 21.52 3.27
N TYR A 11 -11.55 21.70 2.13
CA TYR A 11 -11.77 20.88 0.96
C TYR A 11 -11.31 19.48 1.37
N ASP A 12 -12.29 18.60 1.58
CA ASP A 12 -12.10 17.23 2.01
C ASP A 12 -11.38 16.45 0.90
N TRP A 13 -10.06 16.64 0.79
CA TRP A 13 -9.20 15.99 -0.19
C TRP A 13 -9.27 14.47 -0.06
N ASP A 14 -9.69 13.94 1.10
CA ASP A 14 -9.95 12.52 1.34
C ASP A 14 -11.14 11.98 0.52
N ALA A 15 -12.07 12.84 0.10
CA ALA A 15 -13.18 12.48 -0.78
C ALA A 15 -12.76 12.28 -2.26
N LEU A 16 -11.59 12.79 -2.66
CA LEU A 16 -11.00 12.60 -3.98
C LEU A 16 -10.03 11.42 -4.04
N THR A 17 -9.71 10.83 -2.90
CA THR A 17 -8.84 9.66 -2.81
C THR A 17 -9.53 8.45 -3.44
N ILE A 18 -8.87 7.85 -4.44
CA ILE A 18 -9.35 6.61 -5.07
C ILE A 18 -9.43 5.56 -3.97
N LYS A 19 -10.64 5.16 -3.60
CA LYS A 19 -10.86 4.00 -2.74
C LYS A 19 -11.03 2.79 -3.63
N GLY A 20 -10.14 1.82 -3.48
CA GLY A 20 -10.28 0.53 -4.15
C GLY A 20 -11.62 -0.13 -3.79
N THR A 21 -12.06 -1.11 -4.57
CA THR A 21 -13.23 -1.94 -4.21
C THR A 21 -12.92 -3.43 -4.21
N CYS A 22 -11.65 -3.79 -4.46
CA CYS A 22 -11.23 -5.18 -4.50
C CYS A 22 -11.23 -5.80 -3.10
N GLN A 23 -11.85 -6.97 -2.98
CA GLN A 23 -11.90 -7.77 -1.74
C GLN A 23 -10.98 -9.00 -1.76
N GLN A 24 -10.12 -9.13 -2.78
CA GLN A 24 -9.18 -10.24 -2.88
C GLN A 24 -8.04 -10.07 -1.88
N ILE A 25 -7.73 -11.10 -1.08
CA ILE A 25 -6.64 -11.06 -0.09
C ILE A 25 -5.29 -11.35 -0.78
N GLU A 26 -5.24 -12.44 -1.56
CA GLU A 26 -4.09 -12.82 -2.37
C GLU A 26 -4.23 -12.22 -3.77
N LYS A 27 -3.25 -11.42 -4.19
CA LYS A 27 -3.25 -10.74 -5.49
C LYS A 27 -1.81 -10.59 -6.00
N PRO A 28 -1.50 -10.94 -7.27
CA PRO A 28 -0.16 -10.77 -7.81
C PRO A 28 0.19 -9.28 -7.97
N TYR A 29 1.48 -8.96 -8.01
CA TYR A 29 1.93 -7.61 -8.38
C TYR A 29 1.65 -7.33 -9.86
N LEU A 30 0.99 -6.22 -10.17
CA LEU A 30 0.66 -5.85 -11.55
C LEU A 30 1.61 -4.75 -12.04
N ARG A 31 2.05 -4.81 -13.29
CA ARG A 31 2.75 -3.67 -13.91
C ARG A 31 1.70 -2.77 -14.55
N LEU A 32 1.38 -1.66 -13.88
CA LEU A 32 0.42 -0.68 -14.39
C LEU A 32 1.07 0.12 -15.53
N THR A 33 0.53 -0.01 -16.74
CA THR A 33 0.90 0.80 -17.92
C THR A 33 -0.15 1.88 -18.24
N SER A 34 -1.24 1.91 -17.48
CA SER A 34 -2.37 2.83 -17.59
C SER A 34 -2.88 3.21 -16.20
N ALA A 35 -3.86 4.11 -16.14
CA ALA A 35 -4.56 4.40 -14.89
C ALA A 35 -5.14 3.09 -14.31
N PRO A 36 -4.92 2.82 -13.01
CA PRO A 36 -5.44 1.63 -12.36
C PRO A 36 -6.96 1.70 -12.21
N ASP A 37 -7.64 0.59 -12.49
CA ASP A 37 -9.07 0.44 -12.25
C ASP A 37 -9.31 0.27 -10.73
N PRO A 38 -10.17 1.09 -10.09
CA PRO A 38 -10.53 0.95 -8.68
C PRO A 38 -10.98 -0.47 -8.30
N ALA A 39 -11.61 -1.22 -9.20
CA ALA A 39 -12.02 -2.61 -8.97
C ALA A 39 -10.83 -3.57 -8.79
N THR A 40 -9.65 -3.18 -9.27
CA THR A 40 -8.42 -3.97 -9.11
C THR A 40 -7.63 -3.60 -7.87
N VAL A 41 -7.98 -2.51 -7.17
CA VAL A 41 -7.24 -1.99 -6.01
C VAL A 41 -7.96 -2.42 -4.72
N ARG A 42 -7.21 -2.95 -3.74
CA ARG A 42 -7.77 -3.43 -2.46
C ARG A 42 -8.07 -2.29 -1.50
N LEU A 43 -9.17 -2.40 -0.75
CA LEU A 43 -9.50 -1.51 0.38
C LEU A 43 -8.53 -1.71 1.55
N GLU A 44 -8.42 -0.71 2.42
CA GLU A 44 -7.53 -0.73 3.60
C GLU A 44 -7.77 -1.97 4.49
N ASP A 45 -9.02 -2.27 4.85
CA ASP A 45 -9.39 -3.47 5.62
C ASP A 45 -8.93 -4.79 4.98
N VAL A 46 -8.86 -4.81 3.64
CA VAL A 46 -8.44 -5.99 2.87
C VAL A 46 -6.92 -6.04 2.80
N LEU A 47 -6.25 -4.88 2.72
CA LEU A 47 -4.79 -4.76 2.77
C LEU A 47 -4.24 -5.22 4.14
N GLU A 48 -4.93 -4.92 5.24
CA GLU A 48 -4.58 -5.46 6.57
C GLU A 48 -4.65 -6.99 6.60
N LYS A 49 -5.72 -7.56 6.06
CA LYS A 49 -5.88 -9.03 5.94
C LYS A 49 -4.82 -9.64 5.03
N ALA A 50 -4.45 -8.95 3.95
CA ALA A 50 -3.41 -9.39 3.04
C ALA A 50 -2.03 -9.40 3.70
N LEU A 51 -1.69 -8.37 4.49
CA LEU A 51 -0.45 -8.34 5.27
C LEU A 51 -0.41 -9.49 6.28
N CYS A 52 -1.49 -9.69 7.04
CA CYS A 52 -1.61 -10.79 7.99
C CYS A 52 -1.43 -12.16 7.31
N MET A 53 -2.01 -12.35 6.12
CA MET A 53 -1.80 -13.56 5.32
C MET A 53 -0.32 -13.75 4.95
N VAL A 54 0.40 -12.70 4.55
CA VAL A 54 1.83 -12.79 4.21
C VAL A 54 2.68 -13.17 5.44
N GLU A 55 2.38 -12.59 6.59
CA GLU A 55 3.11 -12.85 7.84
C GLU A 55 2.91 -14.28 8.33
N THR A 56 1.67 -14.77 8.27
CA THR A 56 1.28 -16.12 8.71
C THR A 56 1.58 -17.22 7.68
N SER A 57 1.82 -16.86 6.42
CA SER A 57 2.05 -17.86 5.37
C SER A 57 3.37 -18.61 5.54
N GLU A 58 3.36 -19.93 5.34
CA GLU A 58 4.56 -20.76 5.25
C GLU A 58 5.19 -20.78 3.84
N LYS A 59 4.62 -20.02 2.89
CA LYS A 59 5.13 -19.92 1.51
C LYS A 59 6.51 -19.23 1.49
N ASN A 60 7.25 -19.49 0.40
CA ASN A 60 8.61 -19.00 0.24
C ASN A 60 8.73 -17.46 0.13
N TYR A 61 9.96 -16.95 0.29
CA TYR A 61 10.25 -15.52 0.23
C TYR A 61 9.76 -14.86 -1.07
N LEU A 62 9.93 -15.52 -2.24
CA LEU A 62 9.52 -14.97 -3.53
C LEU A 62 8.02 -14.68 -3.58
N TYR A 63 7.20 -15.59 -3.05
CA TYR A 63 5.77 -15.39 -2.92
C TYR A 63 5.46 -14.21 -1.98
N LYS A 64 6.08 -14.16 -0.80
CA LYS A 64 5.85 -13.08 0.16
C LYS A 64 6.26 -11.72 -0.41
N CYS A 65 7.38 -11.66 -1.12
CA CYS A 65 7.87 -10.47 -1.80
C CYS A 65 6.89 -9.99 -2.87
N ASP A 66 6.38 -10.89 -3.72
CA ASP A 66 5.38 -10.56 -4.74
C ASP A 66 4.08 -10.01 -4.11
N GLN A 67 3.59 -10.64 -3.04
CA GLN A 67 2.41 -10.17 -2.32
C GLN A 67 2.64 -8.78 -1.69
N LEU A 68 3.80 -8.55 -1.07
CA LEU A 68 4.14 -7.25 -0.47
C LEU A 68 4.32 -6.16 -1.53
N LYS A 69 4.87 -6.47 -2.71
CA LYS A 69 4.89 -5.56 -3.86
C LYS A 69 3.48 -5.17 -4.30
N SER A 70 2.59 -6.15 -4.38
CA SER A 70 1.18 -5.92 -4.71
C SER A 70 0.47 -5.04 -3.68
N ILE A 71 0.69 -5.29 -2.38
CA ILE A 71 0.09 -4.49 -1.28
C ILE A 71 0.61 -3.05 -1.34
N ARG A 72 1.93 -2.87 -1.49
CA ARG A 72 2.53 -1.54 -1.61
C ARG A 72 2.00 -0.76 -2.81
N GLN A 73 1.84 -1.43 -3.96
CA GLN A 73 1.23 -0.81 -5.13
C GLN A 73 -0.18 -0.28 -4.84
N ASP A 74 -1.03 -1.08 -4.20
CA ASP A 74 -2.38 -0.66 -3.87
C ASP A 74 -2.40 0.51 -2.88
N LEU A 75 -1.48 0.53 -1.90
CA LEU A 75 -1.30 1.68 -0.99
C LEU A 75 -0.84 2.93 -1.74
N THR A 76 0.12 2.82 -2.66
CA THR A 76 0.62 3.94 -3.47
C THR A 76 -0.46 4.51 -4.40
N VAL A 77 -1.22 3.65 -5.07
CA VAL A 77 -2.31 4.06 -5.97
C VAL A 77 -3.38 4.84 -5.21
N GLN A 78 -3.70 4.41 -3.99
CA GLN A 78 -4.68 5.08 -3.12
C GLN A 78 -4.06 6.22 -2.30
N ARG A 79 -2.73 6.44 -2.41
CA ARG A 79 -1.99 7.45 -1.62
C ARG A 79 -2.21 7.33 -0.10
N ILE A 80 -2.40 6.11 0.39
CA ILE A 80 -2.65 5.84 1.81
C ILE A 80 -1.33 5.96 2.58
N GLN A 81 -1.29 6.90 3.52
CA GLN A 81 -0.17 7.10 4.46
C GLN A 81 -0.66 6.84 5.88
N SER A 82 -0.87 5.56 6.22
CA SER A 82 -1.33 5.13 7.54
C SER A 82 -0.30 4.22 8.24
N GLU A 83 -0.58 3.83 9.49
CA GLU A 83 0.24 2.85 10.20
C GLU A 83 0.39 1.53 9.44
N LEU A 84 -0.63 1.15 8.65
CA LEU A 84 -0.57 -0.02 7.79
C LEU A 84 0.56 0.11 6.76
N THR A 85 0.69 1.28 6.13
CA THR A 85 1.77 1.54 5.17
C THR A 85 3.13 1.34 5.84
N VAL A 86 3.34 1.87 7.04
CA VAL A 86 4.59 1.68 7.78
C VAL A 86 4.86 0.18 8.03
N LYS A 87 3.87 -0.54 8.57
CA LYS A 87 3.98 -1.98 8.85
C LYS A 87 4.31 -2.81 7.60
N VAL A 88 3.65 -2.54 6.47
CA VAL A 88 3.92 -3.24 5.20
C VAL A 88 5.37 -3.06 4.77
N TYR A 89 5.89 -1.83 4.82
CA TYR A 89 7.27 -1.55 4.43
C TYR A 89 8.28 -2.15 5.41
N GLU A 90 8.02 -2.09 6.72
CA GLU A 90 8.86 -2.73 7.74
C GLU A 90 8.92 -4.25 7.55
N THR A 91 7.77 -4.90 7.35
CA THR A 91 7.71 -6.35 7.12
C THR A 91 8.44 -6.73 5.83
N HIS A 92 8.29 -5.95 4.75
CA HIS A 92 8.99 -6.22 3.50
C HIS A 92 10.51 -6.02 3.62
N ALA A 93 10.94 -4.93 4.26
CA ALA A 93 12.36 -4.67 4.52
C ALA A 93 12.99 -5.77 5.36
N ARG A 94 12.30 -6.22 6.42
CA ARG A 94 12.74 -7.31 7.28
C ARG A 94 12.92 -8.62 6.50
N LEU A 95 11.94 -9.00 5.68
CA LEU A 95 11.99 -10.23 4.89
C LEU A 95 13.09 -10.19 3.82
N ALA A 96 13.31 -9.03 3.18
CA ALA A 96 14.38 -8.84 2.21
C ALA A 96 15.77 -9.02 2.86
N ILE A 97 15.99 -8.39 4.03
CA ILE A 97 17.25 -8.55 4.79
C ILE A 97 17.45 -10.00 5.22
N GLN A 98 16.41 -10.64 5.77
CA GLN A 98 16.48 -12.05 6.22
C GLN A 98 16.81 -13.01 5.07
N SER A 99 16.37 -12.69 3.87
CA SER A 99 16.62 -13.51 2.66
C SER A 99 17.93 -13.14 1.95
N GLY A 100 18.66 -12.12 2.44
CA GLY A 100 19.90 -11.63 1.83
C GLY A 100 19.69 -10.81 0.56
N ASP A 101 18.46 -10.36 0.28
CA ASP A 101 18.08 -9.63 -0.92
C ASP A 101 18.24 -8.12 -0.74
N LEU A 102 19.50 -7.68 -0.73
CA LEU A 102 19.85 -6.26 -0.57
C LEU A 102 19.38 -5.41 -1.75
N ALA A 103 19.22 -6.00 -2.94
CA ALA A 103 18.73 -5.30 -4.11
C ALA A 103 17.26 -4.90 -3.93
N GLU A 104 16.43 -5.82 -3.45
CA GLU A 104 15.03 -5.53 -3.12
C GLU A 104 14.94 -4.50 -1.99
N TYR A 105 15.68 -4.67 -0.90
CA TYR A 105 15.71 -3.71 0.21
C TYR A 105 16.03 -2.29 -0.27
N ASN A 106 17.05 -2.13 -1.12
CA ASN A 106 17.41 -0.84 -1.69
C ASN A 106 16.29 -0.24 -2.56
N GLN A 107 15.57 -1.06 -3.34
CA GLN A 107 14.41 -0.61 -4.11
C GLN A 107 13.26 -0.13 -3.19
N LEU A 108 13.06 -0.75 -2.02
CA LEU A 108 12.08 -0.29 -1.03
C LEU A 108 12.41 1.11 -0.53
N CYS A 109 13.68 1.38 -0.25
CA CYS A 109 14.15 2.67 0.25
C CYS A 109 14.02 3.79 -0.80
N VAL A 110 14.25 3.48 -2.08
CA VAL A 110 14.15 4.48 -3.16
C VAL A 110 12.69 4.75 -3.55
N GLY A 111 11.82 3.73 -3.51
CA GLY A 111 10.40 3.85 -3.89
C GLY A 111 9.46 4.39 -2.82
N PHE A 112 9.97 5.15 -1.84
CA PHE A 112 9.15 5.84 -0.82
C PHE A 112 8.96 7.34 -1.12
N PHE A 113 9.70 7.90 -2.10
CA PHE A 113 9.67 9.32 -2.48
C PHE A 113 9.02 9.55 -3.85
#